data_AF-A0A537FSY8-F1
#
_entry.id   AF-A0A537FSY8-F1
#
_cell.length_a   1.000
_cell.length_b   1.000
_cell.length_c   1.000
_cell.angle_alpha   90.00
_cell.angle_beta   90.00
_cell.angle_gamma   90.00
#
_symmetry.space_group_name_H-M   'P 1'
#
loop_
_entity.id
_entity.type
_entity.pdbx_description
1 polymer ?
#
loop_
_entity_poly.entity_id
_entity_poly.type
_entity_poly.pdbx_seq_one_letter_code
_entity_poly.pdbx_strand_id
1 'polypeptide(L)' 'MKAFLDEEEKMLKDMVEKVSTAGANVLLCEKGIDDVAQHYLAKKGVLAVRRVKQSDMEKLVKATGARIVSNLDDLKAG' A
#
# COMPACT_ATOMS: atom_id res chain seq x y z
N MET A 1 -19.09 17.37 -8.26
CA MET A 1 -18.63 16.07 -8.79
C MET A 1 -17.14 16.09 -9.09
N LYS A 2 -16.62 17.02 -9.91
CA LYS A 2 -15.19 17.08 -10.27
C LYS A 2 -14.25 17.23 -9.05
N ALA A 3 -14.56 18.16 -8.14
CA ALA A 3 -13.78 18.36 -6.92
C ALA A 3 -13.70 17.14 -5.99
N PHE A 4 -14.73 16.27 -5.99
CA PHE A 4 -14.74 15.05 -5.18
C PHE A 4 -13.78 14.00 -5.76
N LEU A 5 -13.79 13.82 -7.09
CA LEU A 5 -12.88 12.92 -7.78
C LEU A 5 -11.42 13.38 -7.65
N ASP A 6 -11.18 14.69 -7.76
CA ASP A 6 -9.84 15.27 -7.58
C ASP A 6 -9.33 15.05 -6.14
N GLU A 7 -10.22 15.11 -5.14
CA GLU A 7 -9.89 14.85 -3.74
C GLU A 7 -9.61 13.36 -3.47
N GLU A 8 -10.37 12.45 -4.06
CA GLU A 8 -10.10 11.00 -4.03
C GLU A 8 -8.73 10.66 -4.63
N GLU A 9 -8.42 11.20 -5.81
CA GLU A 9 -7.13 10.97 -6.46
C GLU A 9 -5.97 11.50 -5.60
N LYS A 10 -6.14 12.70 -5.01
CA LYS A 10 -5.15 13.26 -4.09
C LYS A 10 -4.95 12.35 -2.88
N MET A 11 -6.03 11.85 -2.29
CA MET A 11 -5.96 10.95 -1.13
C MET A 11 -5.20 9.65 -1.48
N LEU A 12 -5.48 9.05 -2.64
CA LEU A 12 -4.76 7.87 -3.13
C LEU A 12 -3.27 8.15 -3.34
N LYS A 13 -2.94 9.30 -3.93
CA LYS A 13 -1.56 9.71 -4.15
C LYS A 13 -0.81 9.90 -2.82
N ASP A 14 -1.43 10.55 -1.84
CA ASP A 14 -0.86 10.77 -0.52
C ASP A 14 -0.62 9.44 0.22
N MET A 15 -1.55 8.48 0.10
CA MET A 15 -1.37 7.12 0.63
C MET A 15 -0.17 6.40 0.00
N VAL A 16 -0.01 6.48 -1.32
CA VAL A 16 1.13 5.87 -2.03
C VAL A 16 2.45 6.56 -1.68
N GLU A 17 2.45 7.88 -1.48
CA GLU A 17 3.61 8.62 -0.98
C GLU A 17 4.06 8.10 0.39
N LYS A 18 3.13 7.87 1.33
CA LYS A 18 3.47 7.31 2.65
C LYS A 18 4.15 5.95 2.56
N VAL A 19 3.66 5.06 1.71
CA VAL A 19 4.27 3.73 1.49
C VAL A 19 5.69 3.84 0.94
N SER A 20 5.88 4.71 -0.05
CA SER A 20 7.18 4.92 -0.70
C SER A 20 8.18 5.63 0.20
N THR A 21 7.75 6.62 1.00
CA THR A 21 8.60 7.34 1.95
C THR A 21 9.03 6.48 3.14
N ALA A 22 8.23 5.48 3.51
CA ALA A 22 8.65 4.45 4.46
C ALA A 22 9.74 3.51 3.93
N GLY A 23 10.15 3.65 2.66
CA GLY A 23 11.20 2.84 2.04
C GLY A 23 10.73 1.45 1.58
N ALA A 24 9.42 1.20 1.53
CA ALA A 24 8.90 -0.09 1.11
C ALA A 24 9.10 -0.29 -0.40
N ASN A 25 9.73 -1.41 -0.78
CA ASN A 25 9.88 -1.87 -2.17
C ASN A 25 8.79 -2.88 -2.59
N VAL A 26 8.09 -3.48 -1.62
CA VAL A 26 7.00 -4.44 -1.83
C VAL A 26 5.84 -4.09 -0.90
N LEU A 27 4.63 -3.98 -1.45
CA LEU A 27 3.38 -3.78 -0.72
C LEU A 27 2.46 -4.99 -0.91
N LEU A 28 2.12 -5.66 0.19
CA LEU A 28 1.20 -6.79 0.19
C LEU A 28 -0.12 -6.36 0.84
N CYS A 29 -1.22 -6.41 0.09
CA CYS A 29 -2.54 -6.04 0.55
C CYS A 29 -3.48 -7.25 0.53
N GLU A 30 -4.13 -7.51 1.65
CA GLU A 30 -5.18 -8.54 1.76
C GLU A 30 -6.41 -8.18 0.90
N LYS A 31 -6.68 -6.88 0.76
CA LYS A 31 -7.79 -6.33 -0.01
C LYS A 31 -7.38 -5.97 -1.43
N GLY A 32 -8.29 -5.31 -2.15
CA GLY A 32 -7.99 -4.67 -3.41
C GLY A 32 -7.03 -3.48 -3.24
N ILE A 33 -6.43 -3.09 -4.37
CA ILE A 33 -5.73 -1.82 -4.52
C ILE A 33 -6.39 -1.16 -5.72
N ASP A 34 -6.73 0.12 -5.59
CA ASP A 34 -7.30 0.90 -6.70
C ASP A 34 -6.33 0.96 -7.88
N ASP A 35 -6.84 1.04 -9.11
CA ASP A 35 -5.99 1.02 -10.32
C ASP A 35 -5.13 2.29 -10.43
N VAL A 36 -5.63 3.43 -9.95
CA VAL A 36 -4.86 4.69 -9.89
C VAL A 36 -3.70 4.54 -8.89
N ALA A 37 -3.95 3.95 -7.72
CA ALA A 37 -2.91 3.68 -6.73
C ALA A 37 -1.87 2.68 -7.23
N GLN A 38 -2.27 1.62 -7.94
CA GLN A 38 -1.35 0.67 -8.59
C GLN A 38 -0.41 1.37 -9.57
N HIS A 39 -0.95 2.28 -10.39
CA HIS A 39 -0.15 3.07 -11.33
C HIS A 39 0.89 3.94 -10.62
N TYR A 40 0.50 4.62 -9.55
CA TYR A 40 1.42 5.44 -8.75
C TYR A 40 2.48 4.59 -8.02
N LEU A 41 2.10 3.42 -7.48
CA LEU A 41 3.04 2.48 -6.86
C LEU A 41 4.06 1.94 -7.88
N ALA A 42 3.61 1.57 -9.08
CA ALA A 42 4.48 1.10 -10.16
C ALA A 42 5.47 2.18 -10.62
N LYS A 43 5.01 3.44 -10.75
CA LYS A 43 5.90 4.58 -11.07
C LYS A 43 6.98 4.80 -10.02
N LYS A 44 6.71 4.47 -8.75
CA LYS A 44 7.67 4.54 -7.64
C LYS A 44 8.51 3.28 -7.48
N GLY A 45 8.33 2.28 -8.34
CA GLY A 45 9.07 1.01 -8.27
C GLY A 45 8.65 0.09 -7.12
N VAL A 46 7.44 0.29 -6.57
CA VAL A 46 6.91 -0.55 -5.49
C VAL A 46 6.10 -1.69 -6.09
N LEU A 47 6.51 -2.94 -5.81
CA LEU A 47 5.75 -4.13 -6.22
C LEU A 47 4.50 -4.26 -5.35
N ALA A 48 3.34 -3.99 -5.92
CA ALA A 48 2.06 -4.09 -5.22
C ALA A 48 1.34 -5.42 -5.54
N VAL A 49 1.04 -6.21 -4.51
CA VAL A 49 0.24 -7.44 -4.62
C VAL A 49 -1.09 -7.22 -3.91
N ARG A 50 -2.18 -7.46 -4.62
CA ARG A 50 -3.56 -7.32 -4.11
C ARG A 50 -4.22 -8.67 -3.89
N ARG A 51 -5.22 -8.73 -3.00
CA ARG A 51 -6.00 -9.93 -2.68
C ARG A 51 -5.18 -11.10 -2.13
N VAL A 52 -4.18 -10.79 -1.30
CA VAL A 52 -3.39 -11.82 -0.60
C VAL A 52 -4.28 -12.51 0.44
N LYS A 53 -4.22 -13.84 0.54
CA LYS A 53 -4.98 -14.57 1.57
C LYS A 53 -4.46 -14.22 2.96
N GLN A 54 -5.35 -14.07 3.93
CA GLN A 54 -4.98 -13.83 5.34
C GLN A 54 -3.98 -14.89 5.85
N SER A 55 -4.21 -16.17 5.53
CA SER A 55 -3.30 -17.26 5.89
C SER A 55 -1.87 -17.08 5.38
N ASP A 56 -1.70 -16.43 4.23
CA ASP A 56 -0.39 -16.19 3.64
C ASP A 56 0.24 -14.92 4.21
N MET A 57 -0.56 -13.88 4.51
CA MET A 57 -0.09 -12.71 5.27
C MET A 57 0.53 -13.11 6.60
N GLU A 58 -0.11 -14.00 7.36
CA GLU A 58 0.41 -14.48 8.65
C GLU A 58 1.73 -15.26 8.50
N LYS A 59 1.87 -16.06 7.44
CA LYS A 59 3.13 -16.75 7.13
C LYS A 59 4.23 -15.77 6.72
N LEU A 60 3.89 -14.79 5.90
CA LEU A 60 4.82 -13.76 5.43
C LEU A 60 5.34 -12.90 6.60
N VAL A 61 4.47 -12.50 7.52
CA VAL A 61 4.86 -11.83 8.77
C VAL A 61 5.89 -12.65 9.53
N LYS A 62 5.63 -13.95 9.74
CA LYS A 62 6.55 -14.85 10.45
C LYS A 62 7.87 -15.04 9.70
N ALA A 63 7.84 -15.09 8.37
CA ALA A 63 9.03 -15.32 7.55
C ALA A 63 9.90 -14.08 7.35
N THR A 64 9.29 -12.89 7.28
CA THR A 64 9.98 -11.63 6.97
C THR A 64 10.24 -10.76 8.21
N GLY A 65 9.53 -11.04 9.32
CA GLY A 65 9.52 -10.15 10.49
C GLY A 65 8.72 -8.86 10.28
N ALA A 66 8.05 -8.70 9.13
CA ALA A 66 7.20 -7.54 8.87
C ALA A 66 5.98 -7.52 9.80
N ARG A 67 5.37 -6.34 9.97
CA ARG A 67 4.15 -6.17 10.76
C ARG A 67 2.98 -5.86 9.83
N ILE A 68 1.84 -6.52 10.05
CA ILE A 68 0.58 -6.13 9.40
C ILE A 68 0.13 -4.80 10.00
N VAL A 69 -0.08 -3.83 9.13
CA VAL A 69 -0.62 -2.50 9.46
C VAL A 69 -1.99 -2.33 8.81
N SER A 70 -2.96 -1.88 9.60
CA SER A 70 -4.31 -1.54 9.12
C SER A 70 -4.47 -0.05 8.82
N ASN A 71 -3.64 0.79 9.45
CA ASN A 71 -3.55 2.22 9.17
C ASN A 71 -2.17 2.54 8.57
N LEU A 72 -2.17 3.29 7.46
CA LEU A 72 -0.94 3.75 6.81
C LEU A 72 -0.18 4.77 7.65
N ASP A 73 -0.83 5.46 8.60
CA ASP A 73 -0.16 6.37 9.52
C ASP A 73 0.72 5.64 10.55
N ASP A 74 0.43 4.35 10.81
CA ASP A 74 1.24 3.51 11.71
C ASP A 74 2.45 2.91 11.00
N LEU A 75 2.63 3.19 9.70
CA LEU A 75 3.76 2.73 8.91
C LEU A 75 5.01 3.49 9.36
N LYS A 76 5.82 2.85 10.20
CA LYS A 76 7.12 3.40 10.61
C LYS A 76 8.12 3.20 9.48
N ALA A 77 8.87 4.26 9.17
CA ALA A 77 10.06 4.13 8.34
C ALA A 77 11.03 3.17 9.03
N GLY A 78 11.49 2.17 8.26
CA GLY A 78 12.51 1.22 8.69
C GLY A 78 13.90 1.83 8.75
#